data_AF-A0A2A3MPM9-F1
#
_entry.id   AF-A0A2A3MPM9-F1
#
_cell.length_a   1.000
_cell.length_b   1.000
_cell.length_c   1.000
_cell.angle_alpha   90.00
_cell.angle_beta   90.00
_cell.angle_gamma   90.00
#
_symmetry.space_group_name_H-M   'P 1'
#
loop_
_entity.id
_entity.type
_entity.pdbx_description
1 polymer ?
#
loop_
_entity_poly.entity_id
_entity_poly.type
_entity_poly.pdbx_seq_one_letter_code
_entity_poly.pdbx_strand_id
1 'polypeptide(L)'
;MMKTGKREQRDFAQRRWPLLSNLIGCYFNEDFDLLYDSLDGAVAAAARDGSLDHRRAILKEWRDWNSSVDMIGDLRPELKKCFSIAVRFRKPEEARHLMDDIYDSLMEGIRGETHRDI
;
A
#
# COMPACT_ATOMS: atom_id res chain seq x y z
N MET A 1 -3.74 19.16 -21.73
CA MET A 1 -3.73 18.09 -20.72
C MET A 1 -2.36 17.42 -20.77
N MET A 2 -1.43 17.84 -19.89
CA MET A 2 -0.07 17.30 -19.88
C MET A 2 -0.10 15.84 -19.39
N LYS A 3 0.39 14.91 -20.20
CA LYS A 3 0.66 13.54 -19.77
C LYS A 3 1.89 13.58 -18.86
N THR A 4 1.68 13.77 -17.55
CA THR A 4 2.73 13.64 -16.55
C THR A 4 3.33 12.24 -16.68
N GLY A 5 4.65 12.13 -16.84
CA GLY A 5 5.31 10.86 -17.10
C GLY A 5 5.19 9.91 -15.90
N LYS A 6 5.23 8.58 -16.13
CA LYS A 6 5.19 7.57 -15.04
C LYS A 6 6.22 7.84 -13.94
N ARG A 7 7.42 8.33 -14.32
CA ARG A 7 8.49 8.69 -13.38
C ARG A 7 8.11 9.88 -12.49
N GLU A 8 7.52 10.92 -13.06
CA GLU A 8 7.11 12.12 -12.32
C GLU A 8 5.98 11.82 -11.33
N GLN A 9 5.06 10.92 -11.68
CA GLN A 9 3.99 10.49 -10.77
C GLN A 9 4.51 9.62 -9.63
N ARG A 10 5.48 8.75 -9.90
CA ARG A 10 6.18 8.00 -8.86
C ARG A 10 6.95 8.93 -7.93
N ASP A 11 7.71 9.87 -8.48
CA ASP A 11 8.48 10.83 -7.68
C ASP A 11 7.54 11.72 -6.85
N PHE A 12 6.36 12.06 -7.38
CA PHE A 12 5.31 12.74 -6.62
C PHE A 12 4.75 11.88 -5.49
N ALA A 13 4.40 10.62 -5.76
CA ALA A 13 3.87 9.70 -4.75
C ALA A 13 4.90 9.45 -3.63
N GLN A 14 6.17 9.24 -3.98
CA GLN A 14 7.26 9.09 -3.01
C GLN A 14 7.48 10.35 -2.15
N ARG A 15 7.19 11.54 -2.67
CA ARG A 15 7.27 12.78 -1.88
C ARG A 15 6.04 13.02 -1.00
N ARG A 16 4.85 12.64 -1.49
CA ARG A 16 3.58 12.93 -0.82
C ARG A 16 3.17 11.84 0.19
N TRP A 17 3.46 10.59 -0.14
CA TRP A 17 3.17 9.39 0.66
C TRP A 17 4.42 8.49 0.70
N PRO A 18 5.52 8.97 1.31
CA PRO A 18 6.80 8.25 1.33
C PRO A 18 6.72 6.89 2.01
N LEU A 19 6.00 6.78 3.14
CA LEU A 19 5.94 5.56 3.92
C LEU A 19 5.08 4.50 3.22
N LEU A 20 3.93 4.91 2.69
CA LEU A 20 3.08 4.03 1.89
C LEU A 20 3.79 3.56 0.62
N SER A 21 4.51 4.48 -0.06
CA SER A 21 5.29 4.13 -1.25
C SER A 21 6.39 3.12 -0.94
N ASN A 22 7.08 3.29 0.20
CA ASN A 22 8.09 2.36 0.65
C ASN A 22 7.49 0.99 0.99
N LEU A 23 6.40 0.96 1.77
CA LEU A 23 5.71 -0.27 2.12
C LEU A 23 5.28 -1.04 0.86
N ILE A 24 4.61 -0.36 -0.08
CA ILE A 24 4.13 -1.03 -1.29
C ILE A 24 5.30 -1.54 -2.14
N GLY A 25 6.34 -0.71 -2.32
CA GLY A 25 7.51 -1.07 -3.12
C GLY A 25 8.34 -2.20 -2.51
N CYS A 26 8.45 -2.28 -1.18
CA CYS A 26 9.24 -3.30 -0.49
C CYS A 26 8.51 -4.63 -0.35
N TYR A 27 7.22 -4.63 -0.02
CA TYR A 27 6.48 -5.87 0.27
C TYR A 27 5.82 -6.47 -0.96
N PHE A 28 5.46 -5.67 -1.96
CA PHE A 28 4.77 -6.11 -3.17
C PHE A 28 5.65 -5.95 -4.42
N ASN A 29 6.92 -6.34 -4.26
CA ASN A 29 7.95 -6.39 -5.29
C ASN A 29 7.82 -7.66 -6.17
N GLU A 30 8.68 -7.86 -7.16
CA GLU A 30 8.57 -8.99 -8.11
C GLU A 30 8.79 -10.37 -7.48
N ASP A 31 9.47 -10.43 -6.33
CA ASP A 31 9.82 -11.64 -5.58
C ASP A 31 8.97 -11.81 -4.31
N PHE A 32 7.84 -11.11 -4.18
CA PHE A 32 7.04 -11.13 -2.94
C PHE A 32 6.57 -12.53 -2.55
N ASP A 33 6.27 -13.38 -3.53
CA ASP A 33 5.83 -14.76 -3.34
C ASP A 33 6.97 -15.68 -2.88
N LEU A 34 8.21 -15.38 -3.26
CA LEU A 34 9.40 -16.06 -2.76
C LEU A 34 9.80 -15.58 -1.36
N LEU A 35 9.61 -14.30 -1.06
CA LEU A 35 10.03 -13.68 0.22
C LEU A 35 9.02 -13.90 1.35
N TYR A 36 7.74 -13.95 1.02
CA TYR A 36 6.63 -13.99 1.99
C TYR A 36 5.66 -15.14 1.75
N ASP A 37 6.06 -16.14 0.95
CA ASP A 37 5.30 -17.34 0.53
C ASP A 37 4.03 -17.08 -0.30
N SER A 38 3.36 -15.94 -0.11
CA SER A 38 2.10 -15.59 -0.80
C SER A 38 1.79 -14.09 -0.71
N LEU A 39 0.74 -13.66 -1.42
CA LEU A 39 0.26 -12.28 -1.35
C LEU A 39 -0.26 -11.95 0.07
N ASP A 40 -0.99 -12.89 0.68
CA ASP A 40 -1.50 -12.76 2.04
C ASP A 40 -0.34 -12.69 3.04
N GLY A 41 0.72 -13.48 2.82
CA GLY A 41 1.94 -13.42 3.61
C GLY A 41 2.64 -12.06 3.50
N ALA A 42 2.70 -11.48 2.30
CA ALA A 42 3.24 -10.14 2.10
C ALA A 42 2.41 -9.06 2.80
N VAL A 43 1.07 -9.14 2.75
CA VAL A 43 0.17 -8.25 3.50
C VAL A 43 0.40 -8.36 5.00
N ALA A 44 0.46 -9.59 5.53
CA ALA A 44 0.70 -9.83 6.95
C ALA A 44 2.08 -9.32 7.41
N ALA A 45 3.12 -9.47 6.58
CA ALA A 45 4.45 -8.96 6.86
C ALA A 45 4.45 -7.42 6.87
N ALA A 46 3.87 -6.79 5.84
CA ALA A 46 3.76 -5.33 5.71
C ALA A 46 3.03 -4.70 6.91
N ALA A 47 1.97 -5.34 7.39
CA ALA A 47 1.16 -4.86 8.50
C ALA A 47 1.84 -4.99 9.88
N ARG A 48 2.93 -5.75 9.99
CA ARG A 48 3.67 -5.97 11.24
C ARG A 48 5.00 -5.23 11.28
N ASP A 49 5.42 -4.64 10.17
CA ASP A 49 6.71 -3.97 10.07
C ASP A 49 6.74 -2.64 10.84
N GLY A 50 7.93 -2.30 11.34
CA GLY A 50 8.19 -1.07 12.08
C GLY A 50 7.53 -0.99 13.46
N SER A 51 7.60 0.20 14.06
CA SER A 51 6.95 0.51 15.35
C SER A 51 5.46 0.81 15.19
N LEU A 52 4.72 0.83 16.30
CA LEU A 52 3.31 1.26 16.31
C LEU A 52 3.09 2.63 15.66
N ASP A 53 3.94 3.61 15.98
CA ASP A 53 3.86 4.96 15.40
C ASP A 53 4.16 4.96 13.90
N HIS A 54 5.10 4.11 13.45
CA HIS A 54 5.38 3.93 12.03
C HIS A 54 4.15 3.41 11.28
N ARG A 55 3.50 2.37 11.81
CA ARG A 55 2.28 1.81 11.21
C ARG A 55 1.12 2.81 11.22
N ARG A 56 0.96 3.59 12.30
CA ARG A 56 -0.04 4.68 12.37
C ARG A 56 0.22 5.74 11.30
N ALA A 57 1.48 6.09 11.04
CA ALA A 57 1.85 7.03 10.00
C ALA A 57 1.58 6.48 8.58
N ILE A 58 1.90 5.21 8.32
CA ILE A 58 1.54 4.51 7.07
C ILE A 58 0.03 4.53 6.87
N LEU A 59 -0.75 4.18 7.90
CA LEU A 59 -2.21 4.15 7.82
C LEU A 59 -2.80 5.53 7.48
N LYS A 60 -2.22 6.60 8.03
CA LYS A 60 -2.59 7.97 7.67
C LYS A 60 -2.32 8.24 6.19
N GLU A 61 -1.13 7.90 5.69
CA GLU A 61 -0.80 8.07 4.27
C GLU A 61 -1.70 7.23 3.35
N TRP A 62 -2.04 6.01 3.76
CA TRP A 62 -3.00 5.16 3.05
C TRP A 62 -4.35 5.86 2.90
N ARG A 63 -4.89 6.45 3.99
CA ARG A 63 -6.17 7.18 3.97
C ARG A 63 -6.11 8.43 3.10
N ASP A 64 -5.01 9.18 3.21
CA ASP A 64 -4.78 10.39 2.41
C ASP A 64 -4.68 10.05 0.91
N TRP A 65 -4.00 8.95 0.57
CA TRP A 65 -3.92 8.44 -0.80
C TRP A 65 -5.27 7.95 -1.31
N ASN A 66 -5.96 7.07 -0.55
CA ASN A 66 -7.24 6.51 -0.96
C ASN A 66 -8.28 7.60 -1.24
N SER A 67 -8.33 8.63 -0.39
CA SER A 67 -9.21 9.80 -0.60
C SER A 67 -8.88 10.57 -1.89
N SER A 68 -7.62 10.57 -2.33
CA SER A 68 -7.21 11.24 -3.58
C SER A 68 -7.61 10.48 -4.85
N VAL A 69 -7.92 9.18 -4.72
CA VAL A 69 -8.27 8.28 -5.82
C VAL A 69 -9.69 7.70 -5.69
N ASP A 70 -10.49 8.21 -4.76
CA ASP A 70 -11.81 7.65 -4.40
C ASP A 70 -12.77 7.59 -5.59
N MET A 71 -12.71 8.59 -6.49
CA MET A 71 -13.53 8.63 -7.70
C MET A 71 -12.99 7.76 -8.87
N ILE A 72 -11.85 7.08 -8.69
CA ILE A 72 -11.22 6.27 -9.73
C ILE A 72 -11.80 4.86 -9.70
N GLY A 73 -12.50 4.48 -10.77
CA GLY A 73 -13.10 3.15 -10.90
C GLY A 73 -12.10 1.99 -11.07
N ASP A 74 -10.95 2.23 -11.68
CA ASP A 74 -9.88 1.23 -11.84
C ASP A 74 -8.57 1.71 -11.22
N LEU A 75 -8.18 1.12 -10.08
CA LEU A 75 -6.97 1.49 -9.35
C LEU A 75 -5.68 0.98 -9.98
N ARG A 76 -5.72 -0.02 -10.86
CA ARG A 76 -4.51 -0.68 -11.38
C ARG A 76 -3.52 0.31 -12.01
N PRO A 77 -3.96 1.28 -12.84
CA PRO A 77 -3.07 2.29 -13.38
C PRO A 77 -2.42 3.15 -12.30
N GLU A 78 -3.15 3.52 -11.24
CA GLU A 78 -2.65 4.37 -10.17
C GLU A 78 -1.66 3.64 -9.27
N LEU A 79 -1.95 2.40 -8.89
CA LEU A 79 -1.00 1.57 -8.14
C LEU A 79 0.30 1.37 -8.91
N LYS A 80 0.22 1.13 -10.23
CA LYS A 80 1.42 0.96 -11.05
C LYS A 80 2.20 2.26 -11.22
N LYS A 81 1.51 3.40 -11.38
CA LYS A 81 2.16 4.71 -11.59
C LYS A 81 2.76 5.28 -10.31
N CYS A 82 2.02 5.26 -9.20
CA CYS A 82 2.43 5.85 -7.93
C CYS A 82 3.42 4.96 -7.19
N PHE A 83 3.18 3.64 -7.15
CA PHE A 83 3.92 2.73 -6.26
C PHE A 83 4.75 1.68 -6.99
N SER A 84 4.66 1.60 -8.32
CA SER A 84 5.38 0.60 -9.13
C SER A 84 5.10 -0.85 -8.71
N ILE A 85 3.94 -1.13 -8.11
CA ILE A 85 3.58 -2.45 -7.59
C ILE A 85 3.81 -3.56 -8.64
N ALA A 86 4.35 -4.69 -8.21
CA ALA A 86 4.63 -5.83 -9.09
C ALA A 86 3.44 -6.78 -9.24
N VAL A 87 2.49 -6.75 -8.29
CA VAL A 87 1.30 -7.61 -8.28
C VAL A 87 0.50 -7.44 -9.57
N ARG A 88 0.17 -8.56 -10.21
CA ARG A 88 -0.60 -8.60 -11.45
C ARG A 88 -2.08 -8.81 -11.16
N PHE A 89 -2.86 -7.75 -11.33
CA PHE A 89 -4.33 -7.80 -11.22
C PHE A 89 -4.99 -8.12 -12.56
N ARG A 90 -5.79 -9.18 -12.60
CA ARG A 90 -6.65 -9.53 -13.74
C ARG A 90 -7.86 -8.58 -13.81
N LYS A 91 -8.40 -8.19 -12.66
CA LYS A 91 -9.60 -7.35 -12.54
C LYS A 91 -9.36 -6.10 -11.69
N PRO A 92 -10.09 -4.99 -11.92
CA PRO A 92 -10.04 -3.82 -11.05
C PRO A 92 -10.37 -4.13 -9.58
N GLU A 93 -11.31 -5.06 -9.35
CA GLU A 93 -11.74 -5.47 -8.00
C GLU A 93 -10.58 -6.01 -7.17
N GLU A 94 -9.69 -6.80 -7.79
CA GLU A 94 -8.54 -7.42 -7.11
C GLU A 94 -7.55 -6.36 -6.59
N ALA A 95 -7.38 -5.27 -7.33
CA ALA A 95 -6.54 -4.14 -6.91
C ALA A 95 -7.16 -3.37 -5.74
N ARG A 96 -8.49 -3.26 -5.70
CA ARG A 96 -9.21 -2.64 -4.59
C ARG A 96 -9.13 -3.52 -3.35
N HIS A 97 -9.45 -4.81 -3.48
CA HIS A 97 -9.38 -5.77 -2.38
C HIS A 97 -7.99 -5.81 -1.75
N LEU A 98 -6.90 -5.85 -2.53
CA LEU A 98 -5.56 -5.81 -1.95
C LEU A 98 -5.33 -4.55 -1.09
N MET A 99 -5.77 -3.38 -1.55
CA MET A 99 -5.60 -2.14 -0.79
C MET A 99 -6.46 -2.13 0.48
N ASP A 100 -7.65 -2.71 0.43
CA ASP A 100 -8.52 -2.90 1.59
C ASP A 100 -7.91 -3.89 2.60
N ASP A 101 -7.35 -5.01 2.13
CA ASP A 101 -6.67 -6.01 2.96
C ASP A 101 -5.45 -5.41 3.69
N ILE A 102 -4.67 -4.56 3.01
CA ILE A 102 -3.56 -3.80 3.63
C ILE A 102 -4.10 -2.87 4.72
N TYR A 103 -5.20 -2.17 4.47
CA TYR A 103 -5.82 -1.26 5.44
C TYR A 103 -6.30 -2.01 6.68
N ASP A 104 -7.05 -3.10 6.48
CA ASP A 104 -7.61 -3.90 7.56
C ASP A 104 -6.49 -4.53 8.40
N SER A 105 -5.47 -5.10 7.75
CA SER A 105 -4.32 -5.69 8.43
C SER A 105 -3.53 -4.65 9.25
N LEU A 106 -3.30 -3.44 8.71
CA LEU A 106 -2.67 -2.35 9.45
C LEU A 106 -3.51 -1.93 10.66
N MET A 107 -4.83 -1.80 10.48
CA MET A 107 -5.77 -1.44 11.55
C MET A 107 -5.79 -2.49 12.66
N GLU A 108 -5.83 -3.77 12.31
CA GLU A 108 -5.77 -4.87 13.26
C GLU A 108 -4.45 -4.89 14.05
N GLY A 109 -3.31 -4.76 13.36
CA GLY A 109 -1.99 -4.68 14.00
C GLY A 109 -1.88 -3.51 14.98
N ILE A 110 -2.38 -2.33 14.59
CA ILE A 110 -2.40 -1.14 15.46
C ILE A 110 -3.30 -1.34 16.69
N ARG A 111 -4.50 -1.89 16.51
CA ARG A 111 -5.44 -2.16 17.62
C ARG A 111 -4.86 -3.19 18.58
N GLY A 112 -4.32 -4.29 18.06
CA GLY A 112 -3.76 -5.37 18.86
C GLY A 112 -2.61 -4.92 19.76
N GLU A 113 -1.76 -4.00 19.29
CA GLU A 113 -0.66 -3.45 20.08
C GLU A 113 -1.13 -2.36 21.05
N THR A 114 -2.04 -1.48 20.63
CA THR A 114 -2.61 -0.45 21.51
C THR A 114 -3.33 -1.05 22.72
N HIS A 115 -3.95 -2.22 22.57
CA HIS A 115 -4.59 -2.93 23.69
C HIS A 115 -3.61 -3.66 24.62
N ARG A 116 -2.36 -3.89 24.20
CA ARG A 116 -1.32 -4.49 25.07
C ARG A 116 -0.59 -3.46 25.93
N ASP A 117 -0.60 -2.20 25.50
CA ASP A 117 0.10 -1.10 26.17
C ASP A 117 -0.77 -0.37 27.23
N ILE A 118 -1.97 -0.87 27.53
CA ILE A 118 -2.90 -0.38 28.58
C ILE A 118 -3.05 -1.45 29.65
#